data_AF-A0A9D4PS64-F1
#
_entry.id   AF-A0A9D4PS64-F1
#
_cell.length_a   1.000
_cell.length_b   1.000
_cell.length_c   1.000
_cell.angle_alpha   90.00
_cell.angle_beta   90.00
_cell.angle_gamma   90.00
#
_symmetry.space_group_name_H-M   'P 1'
#
loop_
_entity.id
_entity.type
_entity.pdbx_description
1 polymer ?
#
loop_
_entity_poly.entity_id
_entity_poly.type
_entity_poly.pdbx_seq_one_letter_code
_entity_poly.pdbx_strand_id
1 'polypeptide(L)'
;MTSSSLKCKIGPSILNADLANIYEESQKLLDSGADYLHLDVMDGHFVPNLTFGHPVVKCLKSKLPKTFFDMHMMVQAPEKWVSPMADAGADQYTFHIEATAEPLELVRKIREAGMKVGVGVKPKTPVDVVLPLVEHVDMVLVMTVEPGFGGQSFMADMMPKVKLLRSKFKELDIEVDGGVGPNTIHQCAEAGYTDDQISDYQEAFSLFDNRGDGKINISQLGDVLRALGQNPTEADVKKCCHQLRPDERISFDVFLPILQTISKNRSTDTAEDFIEGLRHFDKDGNGYISSAELRHLLTTLGEKLTDDEVEQLLAGQEDSQGNVHYEDFVRMVMNG
;
A
#
# COMPACT_ATOMS: atom_id res chain seq x y z
N MET A 1 10.09 -13.38 15.63
CA MET A 1 9.12 -12.27 15.70
C MET A 1 8.88 -11.83 14.28
N THR A 2 7.71 -12.14 13.72
CA THR A 2 7.34 -11.72 12.37
C THR A 2 7.22 -10.21 12.38
N SER A 3 8.19 -9.51 11.78
CA SER A 3 8.09 -8.10 11.42
C SER A 3 6.76 -7.90 10.69
N SER A 4 5.76 -7.25 11.31
CA SER A 4 4.55 -6.90 10.57
C SER A 4 4.94 -5.80 9.59
N SER A 5 5.09 -6.16 8.32
CA SER A 5 5.36 -5.19 7.27
C SER A 5 4.17 -4.25 7.15
N LEU A 6 4.40 -2.95 7.24
CA LEU A 6 3.38 -1.95 6.94
C LEU A 6 2.81 -2.20 5.54
N LYS A 7 1.47 -2.19 5.44
CA LYS A 7 0.77 -2.33 4.17
C LYS A 7 0.17 -0.99 3.79
N CYS A 8 0.52 -0.49 2.60
CA CYS A 8 -0.10 0.71 2.05
C CYS A 8 -1.59 0.46 1.79
N LYS A 9 -2.41 1.46 2.11
CA LYS A 9 -3.86 1.45 1.86
C LYS A 9 -4.26 2.71 1.10
N ILE A 10 -5.34 2.62 0.33
CA ILE A 10 -5.95 3.74 -0.38
C ILE A 10 -7.37 3.93 0.15
N GLY A 11 -7.63 5.09 0.74
CA GLY A 11 -8.96 5.55 1.14
C GLY A 11 -9.38 6.75 0.32
N PRO A 12 -10.22 6.57 -0.71
CA PRO A 12 -10.72 7.69 -1.48
C PRO A 12 -11.58 8.61 -0.60
N SER A 13 -11.30 9.92 -0.62
CA SER A 13 -12.21 10.92 -0.09
C SER A 13 -13.46 11.00 -0.98
N ILE A 14 -14.63 10.89 -0.34
CA ILE A 14 -15.91 10.97 -1.06
C ILE A 14 -16.50 12.39 -1.09
N LEU A 15 -15.73 13.40 -0.65
CA LEU A 15 -16.17 14.80 -0.63
C LEU A 15 -16.53 15.34 -2.02
N ASN A 16 -15.78 14.91 -3.05
CA ASN A 16 -15.98 15.34 -4.44
C ASN A 16 -16.91 14.40 -5.24
N ALA A 17 -17.50 13.38 -4.59
CA ALA A 17 -18.45 12.49 -5.23
C ALA A 17 -19.81 13.20 -5.43
N ASP A 18 -20.70 12.58 -6.22
CA ASP A 18 -22.10 13.00 -6.24
C ASP A 18 -22.75 12.67 -4.89
N LEU A 19 -22.81 13.67 -4.00
CA LEU A 19 -23.34 13.51 -2.65
C LEU A 19 -24.83 13.13 -2.63
N ALA A 20 -25.59 13.42 -3.70
CA ALA A 20 -26.97 12.95 -3.81
C ALA A 20 -27.04 11.43 -3.99
N ASN A 21 -25.98 10.83 -4.53
CA ASN A 21 -25.84 9.40 -4.82
C ASN A 21 -24.66 8.78 -4.05
N ILE A 22 -24.32 9.32 -2.87
CA ILE A 22 -23.10 8.98 -2.11
C ILE A 22 -22.90 7.47 -1.86
N TYR A 23 -23.98 6.71 -1.72
CA TYR A 23 -23.93 5.26 -1.59
C TYR A 23 -23.41 4.58 -2.87
N GLU A 24 -23.94 4.95 -4.04
CA GLU A 24 -23.54 4.34 -5.30
C GLU A 24 -22.10 4.71 -5.65
N GLU A 25 -21.70 5.96 -5.39
CA GLU A 25 -20.31 6.40 -5.56
C GLU A 25 -19.36 5.65 -4.63
N SER A 26 -19.74 5.46 -3.36
CA SER A 26 -18.98 4.67 -2.40
C SER A 26 -18.83 3.21 -2.85
N GLN A 27 -19.90 2.59 -3.35
CA GLN A 27 -19.86 1.21 -3.84
C GLN A 27 -18.92 1.07 -5.04
N LYS A 28 -18.95 2.00 -6.00
CA LYS A 28 -18.03 1.99 -7.15
C LYS A 28 -16.56 2.04 -6.73
N LEU A 29 -16.24 2.85 -5.72
CA LEU A 29 -14.88 2.97 -5.20
C LEU A 29 -14.42 1.66 -4.53
N LEU A 30 -15.30 1.04 -3.74
CA LEU A 30 -15.02 -0.25 -3.10
C LEU A 30 -14.86 -1.38 -4.11
N ASP A 31 -15.74 -1.45 -5.11
CA ASP A 31 -15.66 -2.41 -6.21
C ASP A 31 -14.39 -2.20 -7.06
N SER A 32 -13.84 -0.99 -7.04
CA SER A 32 -12.55 -0.63 -7.67
C SER A 32 -11.33 -0.92 -6.80
N GLY A 33 -11.52 -1.51 -5.61
CA GLY A 33 -10.43 -1.95 -4.73
C GLY A 33 -10.02 -0.96 -3.65
N ALA A 34 -10.86 0.02 -3.29
CA ALA A 34 -10.60 0.88 -2.13
C ALA A 34 -10.50 0.06 -0.82
N ASP A 35 -9.49 0.32 0.00
CA ASP A 35 -9.27 -0.38 1.28
C ASP A 35 -10.21 0.13 2.39
N TYR A 36 -10.56 1.42 2.32
CA TYR A 36 -11.47 2.11 3.24
C TYR A 36 -12.13 3.31 2.53
N LEU A 37 -13.10 3.95 3.19
CA LEU A 37 -13.64 5.23 2.75
C LEU A 37 -13.23 6.33 3.73
N HIS A 38 -12.70 7.42 3.17
CA HIS A 38 -12.34 8.62 3.91
C HIS A 38 -13.50 9.62 3.84
N LEU A 39 -14.00 10.03 5.00
CA LEU A 39 -15.24 10.79 5.17
C LEU A 39 -14.95 12.13 5.85
N ASP A 40 -14.89 13.19 5.03
CA ASP A 40 -14.62 14.56 5.48
C ASP A 40 -15.84 15.21 6.15
N VAL A 41 -15.79 15.34 7.47
CA VAL A 41 -16.82 15.97 8.30
C VAL A 41 -16.39 17.36 8.71
N MET A 42 -17.09 18.37 8.19
CA MET A 42 -16.80 19.78 8.41
C MET A 42 -18.00 20.48 9.05
N ASP A 43 -17.77 21.35 10.03
CA ASP A 43 -18.82 22.02 10.82
C ASP A 43 -19.04 23.51 10.49
N GLY A 44 -18.37 24.04 9.47
CA GLY A 44 -18.42 25.46 9.10
C GLY A 44 -17.73 26.41 10.08
N HIS A 45 -17.10 25.90 11.14
CA HIS A 45 -16.41 26.71 12.16
C HIS A 45 -14.91 26.44 12.16
N PHE A 46 -14.48 25.19 12.28
CA PHE A 46 -13.06 24.85 12.23
C PHE A 46 -12.46 25.09 10.84
N VAL A 47 -13.27 24.81 9.81
CA VAL A 47 -13.00 25.11 8.40
C VAL A 47 -14.18 25.85 7.79
N PRO A 48 -13.97 26.71 6.79
CA PRO A 48 -15.01 27.56 6.20
C PRO A 48 -15.90 26.80 5.19
N ASN A 49 -16.31 25.58 5.51
CA ASN A 49 -17.22 24.76 4.71
C ASN A 49 -18.02 23.80 5.60
N LEU A 50 -19.18 23.35 5.12
CA LEU A 50 -20.10 22.46 5.84
C LEU A 50 -20.42 21.27 4.94
N THR A 51 -20.15 20.06 5.40
CA THR A 51 -20.37 18.84 4.62
C THR A 51 -21.57 18.07 5.14
N PHE A 52 -21.35 17.04 5.94
CA PHE A 52 -22.36 16.19 6.54
C PHE A 52 -21.91 15.74 7.93
N GLY A 53 -22.83 15.20 8.71
CA GLY A 53 -22.54 14.68 10.05
C GLY A 53 -22.89 13.20 10.20
N HIS A 54 -22.84 12.74 11.46
CA HIS A 54 -23.13 11.36 11.85
C HIS A 54 -24.47 10.78 11.33
N PRO A 55 -25.55 11.53 11.05
CA PRO A 55 -26.75 10.94 10.44
C PRO A 55 -26.50 10.37 9.04
N VAL A 56 -25.68 11.04 8.22
CA VAL A 56 -25.32 10.55 6.88
C VAL A 56 -24.42 9.32 7.00
N VAL A 57 -23.44 9.36 7.92
CA VAL A 57 -22.57 8.22 8.22
C VAL A 57 -23.40 6.99 8.60
N LYS A 58 -24.40 7.14 9.47
CA LYS A 58 -25.30 6.06 9.88
C LYS A 58 -26.09 5.48 8.70
N CYS A 59 -26.63 6.35 7.84
CA CYS A 59 -27.32 5.93 6.62
C CYS A 59 -26.39 5.14 5.69
N LEU A 60 -25.15 5.62 5.49
CA LEU A 60 -24.18 4.98 4.62
C LEU A 60 -23.68 3.64 5.19
N LYS A 61 -23.33 3.60 6.49
CA LYS A 61 -22.85 2.38 7.18
C LYS A 61 -23.91 1.29 7.17
N SER A 62 -25.19 1.62 7.30
CA SER A 62 -26.27 0.62 7.23
C SER A 62 -26.37 -0.08 5.88
N LYS A 63 -25.92 0.57 4.80
CA LYS A 63 -25.80 -0.03 3.47
C LYS A 63 -24.44 -0.70 3.21
N LEU A 64 -23.39 -0.23 3.89
CA LEU A 64 -21.99 -0.69 3.74
C LEU A 64 -21.42 -1.21 5.08
N PRO A 65 -22.01 -2.26 5.69
CA PRO A 65 -21.69 -2.63 7.08
C PRO A 65 -20.27 -3.16 7.30
N LYS A 66 -19.62 -3.66 6.24
CA LYS A 66 -18.26 -4.23 6.30
C LYS A 66 -17.16 -3.21 5.99
N THR A 67 -17.53 -2.05 5.45
CA THR A 67 -16.56 -1.05 4.99
C THR A 67 -15.98 -0.31 6.16
N PHE A 68 -14.65 -0.14 6.18
CA PHE A 68 -13.97 0.69 7.17
C PHE A 68 -14.19 2.17 6.83
N PHE A 69 -14.74 2.92 7.78
CA PHE A 69 -14.99 4.36 7.68
C PHE A 69 -13.98 5.11 8.54
N ASP A 70 -13.11 5.84 7.87
CA ASP A 70 -12.23 6.82 8.48
C ASP A 70 -12.92 8.19 8.50
N MET A 71 -13.25 8.67 9.71
CA MET A 71 -13.93 9.93 9.89
C MET A 71 -12.89 11.04 10.11
N HIS A 72 -12.70 11.88 9.10
CA HIS A 72 -11.83 13.04 9.18
C HIS A 72 -12.61 14.23 9.74
N MET A 73 -12.39 14.50 11.03
CA MET A 73 -13.21 15.39 11.84
C MET A 73 -12.61 16.80 11.87
N MET A 74 -12.88 17.55 10.80
CA MET A 74 -12.57 18.97 10.66
C MET A 74 -13.62 19.84 11.37
N VAL A 75 -13.70 19.69 12.69
CA VAL A 75 -14.72 20.30 13.55
C VAL A 75 -14.09 20.97 14.77
N GLN A 76 -14.70 22.05 15.29
CA GLN A 76 -14.09 22.89 16.32
C GLN A 76 -14.10 22.24 17.72
N ALA A 77 -15.04 21.33 17.97
CA ALA A 77 -15.22 20.66 19.26
C ALA A 77 -15.39 19.14 19.05
N PRO A 78 -14.31 18.42 18.66
CA PRO A 78 -14.38 17.01 18.28
C PRO A 78 -14.95 16.12 19.39
N GLU A 79 -14.72 16.45 20.66
CA GLU A 79 -15.22 15.70 21.81
C GLU A 79 -16.74 15.50 21.77
N LYS A 80 -17.49 16.46 21.20
CA LYS A 80 -18.96 16.40 21.11
C LYS A 80 -19.45 15.28 20.20
N TRP A 81 -18.64 14.89 19.22
CA TRP A 81 -19.08 14.04 18.11
C TRP A 81 -18.60 12.60 18.21
N VAL A 82 -17.75 12.27 19.20
CA VAL A 82 -17.21 10.92 19.40
C VAL A 82 -18.33 9.87 19.56
N SER A 83 -19.22 10.05 20.53
CA SER A 83 -20.32 9.09 20.76
C SER A 83 -21.32 9.05 19.59
N PRO A 84 -21.77 10.19 19.03
CA PRO A 84 -22.62 10.16 17.84
C PRO A 84 -22.01 9.46 16.63
N MET A 85 -20.69 9.57 16.41
CA MET A 85 -19.99 8.88 15.32
C MET A 85 -19.83 7.38 15.60
N ALA A 86 -19.52 7.00 16.83
CA ALA A 86 -19.49 5.59 17.24
C ALA A 86 -20.87 4.93 17.05
N ASP A 87 -21.95 5.61 17.48
CA ASP A 87 -23.34 5.14 17.29
C ASP A 87 -23.77 5.08 15.82
N ALA A 88 -23.11 5.84 14.95
CA ALA A 88 -23.28 5.78 13.50
C ALA A 88 -22.50 4.63 12.84
N GLY A 89 -21.58 4.00 13.58
CA GLY A 89 -20.76 2.89 13.13
C GLY A 89 -19.47 3.29 12.41
N ALA A 90 -18.92 4.47 12.75
CA ALA A 90 -17.56 4.83 12.35
C ALA A 90 -16.53 3.84 12.91
N ASP A 91 -15.47 3.54 12.15
CA ASP A 91 -14.42 2.61 12.58
C ASP A 91 -13.20 3.37 13.12
N GLN A 92 -12.90 4.54 12.56
CA GLN A 92 -11.85 5.44 13.00
C GLN A 92 -12.34 6.88 13.14
N TYR A 93 -11.85 7.56 14.17
CA TYR A 93 -12.11 8.97 14.43
C TYR A 93 -10.79 9.75 14.38
N THR A 94 -10.60 10.51 13.31
CA THR A 94 -9.39 11.29 13.03
C THR A 94 -9.66 12.76 13.38
N PHE A 95 -9.21 13.21 14.54
CA PHE A 95 -9.43 14.58 15.01
C PHE A 95 -8.23 15.48 14.70
N HIS A 96 -8.46 16.79 14.60
CA HIS A 96 -7.37 17.76 14.46
C HIS A 96 -6.75 18.14 15.81
N ILE A 97 -5.42 18.10 15.90
CA ILE A 97 -4.69 18.53 17.09
C ILE A 97 -4.98 20.00 17.43
N GLU A 98 -5.29 20.83 16.43
CA GLU A 98 -5.61 22.24 16.60
C GLU A 98 -7.03 22.49 17.15
N ALA A 99 -7.88 21.45 17.18
CA ALA A 99 -9.28 21.58 17.57
C ALA A 99 -9.54 21.22 19.04
N THR A 100 -8.53 20.78 19.79
CA THR A 100 -8.68 20.38 21.20
C THR A 100 -7.54 20.91 22.07
N ALA A 101 -7.87 21.27 23.31
CA ALA A 101 -6.88 21.60 24.33
C ALA A 101 -6.43 20.36 25.13
N GLU A 102 -7.19 19.27 25.07
CA GLU A 102 -7.01 18.08 25.92
C GLU A 102 -6.92 16.81 25.06
N PRO A 103 -5.90 16.69 24.18
CA PRO A 103 -5.85 15.64 23.17
C PRO A 103 -5.80 14.23 23.75
N LEU A 104 -5.10 14.00 24.87
CA LEU A 104 -5.04 12.66 25.50
C LEU A 104 -6.40 12.21 26.05
N GLU A 105 -7.20 13.12 26.61
CA GLU A 105 -8.55 12.79 27.07
C GLU A 105 -9.47 12.47 25.89
N LEU A 106 -9.33 13.19 24.77
CA LEU A 106 -10.07 12.89 23.55
C LEU A 106 -9.66 11.52 22.97
N VAL A 107 -8.36 11.21 22.92
CA VAL A 107 -7.85 9.88 22.52
C VAL A 107 -8.48 8.78 23.38
N ARG A 108 -8.47 8.93 24.72
CA ARG A 108 -9.11 7.99 25.64
C ARG A 108 -10.59 7.82 25.34
N LYS A 109 -11.31 8.93 25.14
CA LYS A 109 -12.74 8.92 24.82
C LYS A 109 -13.06 8.17 23.52
N ILE A 110 -12.24 8.36 22.48
CA ILE A 110 -12.40 7.67 21.19
C ILE A 110 -12.20 6.16 21.36
N ARG A 111 -11.15 5.76 22.09
CA ARG A 111 -10.89 4.34 22.41
C ARG A 111 -12.04 3.70 23.19
N GLU A 112 -12.55 4.38 24.22
CA GLU A 112 -13.68 3.90 25.03
C GLU A 112 -14.96 3.75 24.23
N ALA A 113 -15.13 4.57 23.18
CA ALA A 113 -16.24 4.45 22.23
C ALA A 113 -16.05 3.31 21.20
N GLY A 114 -14.94 2.57 21.26
CA GLY A 114 -14.68 1.41 20.41
C GLY A 114 -14.13 1.73 19.02
N MET A 115 -13.68 2.97 18.78
CA MET A 115 -13.10 3.40 17.50
C MET A 115 -11.58 3.41 17.54
N LYS A 116 -10.97 3.28 16.36
CA LYS A 116 -9.57 3.65 16.14
C LYS A 116 -9.38 5.17 16.22
N VAL A 117 -8.16 5.59 16.53
CA VAL A 117 -7.80 6.98 16.80
C VAL A 117 -6.84 7.48 15.75
N GLY A 118 -7.26 8.49 14.99
CA GLY A 118 -6.38 9.28 14.14
C GLY A 118 -6.13 10.66 14.73
N VAL A 119 -4.96 11.24 14.48
CA VAL A 119 -4.69 12.66 14.77
C VAL A 119 -4.17 13.38 13.53
N GLY A 120 -4.89 14.40 13.09
CA GLY A 120 -4.59 15.24 11.94
C GLY A 120 -3.83 16.50 12.31
N VAL A 121 -2.92 16.94 11.43
CA VAL A 121 -2.18 18.19 11.55
C VAL A 121 -2.30 19.02 10.25
N LYS A 122 -2.66 20.30 10.38
CA LYS A 122 -2.77 21.21 9.24
C LYS A 122 -1.41 21.61 8.66
N PRO A 123 -1.36 22.17 7.43
CA PRO A 123 -0.09 22.53 6.81
C PRO A 123 0.76 23.50 7.62
N LYS A 124 0.13 24.47 8.30
CA LYS A 124 0.86 25.49 9.10
C LYS A 124 1.27 25.03 10.49
N THR A 125 0.74 23.90 10.96
CA THR A 125 1.05 23.38 12.28
C THR A 125 2.28 22.49 12.18
N PRO A 126 3.35 22.75 12.97
CA PRO A 126 4.50 21.85 13.06
C PRO A 126 4.08 20.43 13.45
N VAL A 127 4.66 19.40 12.83
CA VAL A 127 4.28 18.00 13.11
C VAL A 127 4.82 17.48 14.45
N ASP A 128 5.82 18.16 15.01
CA ASP A 128 6.39 17.78 16.30
C ASP A 128 5.39 17.87 17.47
N VAL A 129 4.32 18.66 17.32
CA VAL A 129 3.23 18.77 18.30
C VAL A 129 2.49 17.46 18.54
N VAL A 130 2.48 16.54 17.57
CA VAL A 130 1.80 15.23 17.70
C VAL A 130 2.70 14.13 18.24
N LEU A 131 4.02 14.34 18.33
CA LEU A 131 4.96 13.30 18.78
C LEU A 131 4.62 12.72 20.16
N PRO A 132 4.18 13.52 21.16
CA PRO A 132 3.78 12.98 22.47
C PRO A 132 2.52 12.09 22.42
N LEU A 133 1.74 12.15 21.33
CA LEU A 133 0.50 11.38 21.16
C LEU A 133 0.71 10.09 20.37
N VAL A 134 1.86 9.93 19.68
CA VAL A 134 2.06 8.85 18.71
C VAL A 134 1.85 7.46 19.30
N GLU A 135 2.28 7.23 20.54
CA GLU A 135 2.12 5.92 21.21
C GLU A 135 0.65 5.61 21.60
N HIS A 136 -0.25 6.60 21.49
CA HIS A 136 -1.64 6.49 21.90
C HIS A 136 -2.63 6.48 20.72
N VAL A 137 -2.16 6.78 19.51
CA VAL A 137 -2.97 6.84 18.28
C VAL A 137 -2.67 5.66 17.36
N ASP A 138 -3.61 5.33 16.48
CA ASP A 138 -3.38 4.32 15.43
C ASP A 138 -2.76 4.93 14.17
N MET A 139 -3.04 6.22 13.90
CA MET A 139 -2.66 6.89 12.66
C MET A 139 -2.38 8.37 12.88
N VAL A 140 -1.40 8.93 12.16
CA VAL A 140 -1.21 10.38 12.05
C VAL A 140 -1.53 10.83 10.63
N LEU A 141 -2.44 11.79 10.49
CA LEU A 141 -2.81 12.41 9.21
C LEU A 141 -2.03 13.72 9.01
N VAL A 142 -1.26 13.80 7.93
CA VAL A 142 -0.58 15.03 7.49
C VAL A 142 -1.38 15.66 6.36
N MET A 143 -2.00 16.82 6.62
CA MET A 143 -2.68 17.58 5.59
C MET A 143 -1.66 18.19 4.61
N THR A 144 -1.96 18.05 3.32
CA THR A 144 -1.16 18.53 2.18
C THR A 144 -1.91 19.57 1.35
N VAL A 145 -3.02 20.09 1.87
CA VAL A 145 -3.74 21.32 1.47
C VAL A 145 -4.29 21.99 2.73
N GLU A 146 -4.69 23.26 2.66
CA GLU A 146 -5.44 23.86 3.77
C GLU A 146 -6.85 23.22 3.80
N PRO A 147 -7.28 22.63 4.92
CA PRO A 147 -8.56 21.92 4.97
C PRO A 147 -9.76 22.86 4.73
N GLY A 148 -10.83 22.30 4.18
CA GLY A 148 -12.10 23.00 3.98
C GLY A 148 -12.66 22.91 2.55
N PHE A 149 -11.82 22.76 1.53
CA PHE A 149 -12.27 22.67 0.15
C PHE A 149 -11.53 21.59 -0.65
N GLY A 150 -12.27 20.86 -1.49
CA GLY A 150 -11.69 19.97 -2.50
C GLY A 150 -11.06 20.73 -3.67
N GLY A 151 -10.22 20.04 -4.45
CA GLY A 151 -9.63 20.58 -5.69
C GLY A 151 -8.42 21.49 -5.50
N GLN A 152 -7.89 21.60 -4.29
CA GLN A 152 -6.66 22.33 -4.01
C GLN A 152 -5.42 21.56 -4.48
N SER A 153 -4.36 22.31 -4.81
CA SER A 153 -3.10 21.73 -5.28
C SER A 153 -2.26 21.19 -4.12
N PHE A 154 -1.68 20.01 -4.33
CA PHE A 154 -0.78 19.35 -3.39
C PHE A 154 0.38 20.24 -2.93
N MET A 155 0.63 20.26 -1.62
CA MET A 155 1.72 20.98 -0.97
C MET A 155 2.91 20.04 -0.70
N ALA A 156 3.83 19.95 -1.66
CA ALA A 156 5.02 19.11 -1.57
C ALA A 156 5.94 19.46 -0.39
N ASP A 157 5.91 20.72 0.07
CA ASP A 157 6.64 21.21 1.24
C ASP A 157 6.14 20.63 2.57
N MET A 158 5.08 19.81 2.56
CA MET A 158 4.62 19.03 3.73
C MET A 158 5.33 17.68 3.88
N MET A 159 5.98 17.17 2.83
CA MET A 159 6.70 15.88 2.87
C MET A 159 7.80 15.78 3.95
N PRO A 160 8.52 16.86 4.33
CA PRO A 160 9.41 16.84 5.49
C PRO A 160 8.73 16.40 6.79
N LYS A 161 7.41 16.66 6.95
CA LYS A 161 6.65 16.18 8.12
C LYS A 161 6.47 14.67 8.11
N VAL A 162 6.10 14.12 6.94
CA VAL A 162 5.96 12.67 6.72
C VAL A 162 7.31 11.98 6.98
N LYS A 163 8.39 12.52 6.41
CA LYS A 163 9.75 12.00 6.60
C LYS A 163 10.17 12.00 8.08
N LEU A 164 9.90 13.09 8.80
CA LEU A 164 10.19 13.16 10.23
C LEU A 164 9.43 12.09 11.01
N LEU A 165 8.13 11.93 10.77
CA LEU A 165 7.31 10.91 11.42
C LEU A 165 7.83 9.50 11.13
N ARG A 166 8.06 9.17 9.85
CA ARG A 166 8.55 7.83 9.45
C ARG A 166 9.93 7.53 10.05
N SER A 167 10.84 8.50 10.07
CA SER A 167 12.18 8.31 10.65
C SER A 167 12.16 7.99 12.14
N LYS A 168 11.20 8.59 12.88
CA LYS A 168 11.06 8.39 14.33
C LYS A 168 10.23 7.15 14.67
N PHE A 169 9.23 6.83 13.85
CA PHE A 169 8.25 5.78 14.12
C PHE A 169 8.10 4.87 12.91
N LYS A 170 8.93 3.82 12.87
CA LYS A 170 9.03 2.91 11.72
C LYS A 170 7.72 2.15 11.44
N GLU A 171 6.89 1.91 12.45
CA GLU A 171 5.65 1.13 12.37
C GLU A 171 4.36 1.98 12.46
N LEU A 172 4.46 3.31 12.50
CA LEU A 172 3.29 4.19 12.53
C LEU A 172 2.60 4.22 11.16
N ASP A 173 1.26 4.10 11.14
CA ASP A 173 0.44 4.43 9.98
C ASP A 173 0.42 5.95 9.82
N ILE A 174 0.89 6.43 8.66
CA ILE A 174 0.94 7.85 8.31
C ILE A 174 0.06 8.05 7.09
N GLU A 175 -0.98 8.87 7.23
CA GLU A 175 -1.88 9.25 6.16
C GLU A 175 -1.50 10.62 5.61
N VAL A 176 -1.76 10.84 4.31
CA VAL A 176 -1.65 12.12 3.63
C VAL A 176 -2.96 12.42 2.91
N ASP A 177 -3.53 13.60 3.16
CA ASP A 177 -4.76 14.04 2.49
C ASP A 177 -4.56 15.45 1.90
N GLY A 178 -5.06 15.66 0.68
CA GLY A 178 -4.97 16.94 -0.04
C GLY A 178 -4.24 16.89 -1.39
N GLY A 179 -4.96 16.80 -2.50
CA GLY A 179 -4.35 16.86 -3.84
C GLY A 179 -3.44 15.67 -4.16
N VAL A 180 -3.56 14.57 -3.41
CA VAL A 180 -2.87 13.31 -3.68
C VAL A 180 -3.56 12.60 -4.84
N GLY A 181 -2.81 12.24 -5.86
CA GLY A 181 -3.27 11.52 -7.04
C GLY A 181 -2.10 10.91 -7.81
N PRO A 182 -2.33 10.35 -9.01
CA PRO A 182 -1.28 9.65 -9.76
C PRO A 182 0.02 10.44 -9.96
N ASN A 183 -0.09 11.78 -10.07
CA ASN A 183 1.05 12.67 -10.29
C ASN A 183 1.75 13.15 -9.00
N THR A 184 1.22 12.86 -7.82
CA THR A 184 1.73 13.40 -6.53
C THR A 184 1.96 12.31 -5.48
N ILE A 185 1.35 11.13 -5.65
CA ILE A 185 1.44 10.01 -4.72
C ILE A 185 2.87 9.50 -4.53
N HIS A 186 3.73 9.61 -5.56
CA HIS A 186 5.14 9.19 -5.46
C HIS A 186 5.89 9.97 -4.38
N GLN A 187 5.74 11.30 -4.32
CA GLN A 187 6.38 12.15 -3.30
C GLN A 187 5.96 11.75 -1.89
N CYS A 188 4.68 11.39 -1.72
CA CYS A 188 4.15 10.92 -0.44
C CYS A 188 4.75 9.59 -0.03
N ALA A 189 4.79 8.64 -0.97
CA ALA A 189 5.28 7.30 -0.72
C ALA A 189 6.80 7.29 -0.49
N GLU A 190 7.56 8.11 -1.21
CA GLU A 190 8.98 8.36 -1.00
C GLU A 190 9.27 8.91 0.40
N ALA A 191 8.50 9.94 0.82
CA ALA A 191 8.62 10.50 2.16
C ALA A 191 8.23 9.50 3.27
N GLY A 192 7.46 8.47 2.90
CA GLY A 192 7.05 7.36 3.76
C GLY A 192 8.10 6.26 3.96
N TYR A 193 9.29 6.37 3.34
CA TYR A 193 10.44 5.50 3.62
C TYR A 193 11.38 6.09 4.68
N THR A 194 12.04 5.22 5.44
CA THR A 194 13.16 5.63 6.30
C THR A 194 14.41 5.91 5.46
N ASP A 195 15.31 6.75 5.97
CA ASP A 195 16.59 7.04 5.29
C ASP A 195 17.42 5.76 5.09
N ASP A 196 17.40 4.83 6.07
CA ASP A 196 18.03 3.52 5.96
C ASP A 196 17.49 2.74 4.74
N GLN A 197 16.15 2.66 4.59
CA GLN A 197 15.52 1.96 3.47
C GLN A 197 15.85 2.60 2.12
N ILE A 198 15.81 3.93 2.04
CA ILE A 198 16.16 4.65 0.81
C ILE A 198 17.62 4.37 0.45
N SER A 199 18.53 4.39 1.43
CA SER A 199 19.95 4.08 1.23
C SER A 199 20.13 2.65 0.70
N ASP A 200 19.50 1.66 1.33
CA ASP A 200 19.57 0.25 0.91
C ASP A 200 19.07 0.08 -0.54
N TYR A 201 17.94 0.71 -0.89
CA TYR A 201 17.39 0.67 -2.24
C TYR A 201 18.28 1.37 -3.26
N GLN A 202 18.87 2.50 -2.88
CA GLN A 202 19.74 3.28 -3.76
C GLN A 202 21.08 2.59 -3.98
N GLU A 203 21.64 1.94 -2.96
CA GLU A 203 22.83 1.10 -3.08
C GLU A 203 22.58 -0.06 -4.05
N ALA A 204 21.49 -0.80 -3.86
CA ALA A 204 21.12 -1.88 -4.78
C ALA A 204 20.90 -1.37 -6.21
N PHE A 205 20.19 -0.26 -6.39
CA PHE A 205 19.98 0.36 -7.70
C PHE A 205 21.30 0.76 -8.37
N SER A 206 22.24 1.30 -7.60
CA SER A 206 23.55 1.76 -8.10
C SER A 206 24.44 0.61 -8.58
N LEU A 207 24.26 -0.61 -8.07
CA LEU A 207 24.98 -1.79 -8.58
C LEU A 207 24.66 -2.11 -10.05
N PHE A 208 23.51 -1.65 -10.55
CA PHE A 208 23.07 -1.87 -11.93
C PHE A 208 23.33 -0.65 -12.83
N ASP A 209 23.73 0.49 -12.26
CA ASP A 209 24.16 1.66 -13.03
C ASP A 209 25.61 1.47 -13.54
N ASN A 210 25.70 0.79 -14.67
CA ASN A 210 26.97 0.54 -15.34
C ASN A 210 27.64 1.81 -15.92
N ARG A 211 26.97 2.98 -15.89
CA ARG A 211 27.51 4.23 -16.45
C ARG A 211 27.82 5.30 -15.41
N GLY A 212 27.35 5.14 -14.17
CA GLY A 212 27.55 6.09 -13.08
C GLY A 212 26.85 7.43 -13.28
N ASP A 213 25.77 7.48 -14.07
CA ASP A 213 24.98 8.69 -14.31
C ASP A 213 23.64 8.71 -13.56
N GLY A 214 23.49 7.83 -12.56
CA GLY A 214 22.34 7.73 -11.69
C GLY A 214 21.13 7.05 -12.35
N LYS A 215 21.35 6.23 -13.38
CA LYS A 215 20.27 5.60 -14.16
C LYS A 215 20.56 4.15 -14.52
N ILE A 216 19.52 3.33 -14.56
CA ILE A 216 19.61 1.95 -15.08
C ILE A 216 18.84 1.84 -16.40
N ASN A 217 19.20 0.87 -17.25
CA ASN A 217 18.35 0.54 -18.39
C ASN A 217 17.07 -0.15 -17.88
N ILE A 218 15.92 0.17 -18.47
CA ILE A 218 14.65 -0.46 -18.11
C ILE A 218 14.66 -1.99 -18.26
N SER A 219 15.49 -2.53 -19.16
CA SER A 219 15.67 -3.97 -19.29
C SER A 219 16.24 -4.64 -18.04
N GLN A 220 16.93 -3.88 -17.17
CA GLN A 220 17.52 -4.38 -15.91
C GLN A 220 16.55 -4.26 -14.73
N LEU A 221 15.37 -3.66 -14.93
CA LEU A 221 14.45 -3.35 -13.85
C LEU A 221 14.00 -4.60 -13.06
N GLY A 222 13.66 -5.68 -13.76
CA GLY A 222 13.30 -6.96 -13.14
C GLY A 222 14.41 -7.48 -12.23
N ASP A 223 15.67 -7.39 -12.70
CA ASP A 223 16.83 -7.86 -11.94
C ASP A 223 17.08 -7.04 -10.67
N VAL A 224 16.94 -5.70 -10.75
CA VAL A 224 17.09 -4.84 -9.56
C VAL A 224 16.00 -5.15 -8.54
N LEU A 225 14.77 -5.35 -8.97
CA LEU A 225 13.65 -5.72 -8.10
C LEU A 225 13.89 -7.08 -7.42
N ARG A 226 14.42 -8.06 -8.16
CA ARG A 226 14.82 -9.37 -7.63
C ARG A 226 15.98 -9.28 -6.64
N ALA A 227 16.98 -8.45 -6.93
CA ALA A 227 18.08 -8.19 -6.01
C ALA A 227 17.61 -7.53 -4.69
N LEU A 228 16.50 -6.79 -4.73
CA LEU A 228 15.82 -6.23 -3.55
C LEU A 228 14.83 -7.19 -2.88
N GLY A 229 14.89 -8.49 -3.22
CA GLY A 229 14.06 -9.53 -2.61
C GLY A 229 12.58 -9.46 -3.00
N GLN A 230 12.24 -8.80 -4.11
CA GLN A 230 10.94 -8.95 -4.76
C GLN A 230 11.00 -10.11 -5.76
N ASN A 231 9.87 -10.70 -6.12
CA ASN A 231 9.83 -11.73 -7.16
C ASN A 231 8.75 -11.42 -8.22
N PRO A 232 8.88 -10.31 -8.97
CA PRO A 232 7.92 -9.96 -10.00
C PRO A 232 8.04 -10.87 -11.23
N THR A 233 6.89 -11.17 -11.84
CA THR A 233 6.83 -11.74 -13.20
C THR A 233 7.22 -10.68 -14.24
N GLU A 234 7.64 -11.09 -15.43
CA GLU A 234 7.92 -10.17 -16.55
C GLU A 234 6.66 -9.36 -16.93
N ALA A 235 5.48 -9.97 -16.82
CA ALA A 235 4.20 -9.33 -17.01
C ALA A 235 3.97 -8.21 -15.98
N ASP A 236 4.35 -8.41 -14.71
CA ASP A 236 4.22 -7.39 -13.66
C ASP A 236 5.15 -6.21 -13.88
N VAL A 237 6.41 -6.48 -14.26
CA VAL A 237 7.37 -5.44 -14.65
C VAL A 237 6.82 -4.65 -15.84
N LYS A 238 6.31 -5.32 -16.87
CA LYS A 238 5.77 -4.69 -18.07
C LYS A 238 4.54 -3.83 -17.79
N LYS A 239 3.64 -4.25 -16.90
CA LYS A 239 2.47 -3.43 -16.47
C LYS A 239 2.94 -2.10 -15.86
N CYS A 240 3.96 -2.15 -15.01
CA CYS A 240 4.52 -0.96 -14.36
C CYS A 240 5.25 -0.03 -15.33
N CYS A 241 5.66 -0.54 -16.49
CA CYS A 241 6.51 0.16 -17.46
C CYS A 241 5.80 0.55 -18.76
N HIS A 242 4.48 0.39 -18.86
CA HIS A 242 3.74 0.55 -20.12
C HIS A 242 3.90 1.91 -20.82
N GLN A 243 4.34 2.95 -20.09
CA GLN A 243 4.56 4.30 -20.63
C GLN A 243 6.02 4.56 -21.05
N LEU A 244 6.93 3.65 -20.73
CA LEU A 244 8.37 3.81 -20.94
C LEU A 244 8.80 3.12 -22.24
N ARG A 245 9.83 3.66 -22.89
CA ARG A 245 10.38 3.08 -24.12
C ARG A 245 11.31 1.89 -23.81
N PRO A 246 11.43 0.90 -24.73
CA PRO A 246 12.24 -0.31 -24.48
C PRO A 246 13.71 -0.08 -24.13
N ASP A 247 14.32 1.01 -24.62
CA ASP A 247 15.74 1.35 -24.36
C ASP A 247 15.90 2.53 -23.39
N GLU A 248 14.82 2.91 -22.70
CA GLU A 248 14.82 4.05 -21.80
C GLU A 248 15.67 3.77 -20.56
N ARG A 249 16.38 4.80 -20.11
CA ARG A 249 17.12 4.76 -18.85
C ARG A 249 16.39 5.56 -17.80
N ILE A 250 16.05 4.90 -16.71
CA ILE A 250 15.24 5.46 -15.63
C ILE A 250 16.13 5.86 -14.46
N SER A 251 15.79 6.97 -13.79
CA SER A 251 16.44 7.38 -12.54
C SER A 251 15.86 6.65 -11.34
N PHE A 252 16.51 6.79 -10.19
CA PHE A 252 16.03 6.24 -8.92
C PHE A 252 14.61 6.73 -8.57
N ASP A 253 14.30 8.01 -8.83
CA ASP A 253 12.97 8.60 -8.59
C ASP A 253 11.85 7.95 -9.44
N VAL A 254 12.18 7.37 -10.59
CA VAL A 254 11.23 6.60 -11.42
C VAL A 254 11.15 5.15 -10.96
N PHE A 255 12.26 4.59 -10.48
CA PHE A 255 12.35 3.23 -9.99
C PHE A 255 11.57 3.00 -8.69
N LEU A 256 11.67 3.92 -7.74
CA LEU A 256 11.13 3.74 -6.39
C LEU A 256 9.59 3.55 -6.37
N PRO A 257 8.79 4.30 -7.15
CA PRO A 257 7.35 4.03 -7.31
C PRO A 257 7.02 2.66 -7.93
N ILE A 258 7.88 2.14 -8.81
CA ILE A 258 7.71 0.82 -9.40
C ILE A 258 7.97 -0.26 -8.34
N LEU A 259 9.06 -0.12 -7.57
CA LEU A 259 9.38 -1.00 -6.45
C LEU A 259 8.21 -1.07 -5.45
N GLN A 260 7.61 0.08 -5.12
CA GLN A 260 6.43 0.16 -4.25
C GLN A 260 5.24 -0.65 -4.80
N THR A 261 4.93 -0.45 -6.08
CA THR A 261 3.79 -1.11 -6.74
C THR A 261 3.96 -2.62 -6.72
N ILE A 262 5.16 -3.11 -7.05
CA ILE A 262 5.47 -4.54 -7.06
C ILE A 262 5.48 -5.13 -5.65
N SER A 263 6.01 -4.39 -4.67
CA SER A 263 6.03 -4.83 -3.28
C SER A 263 4.62 -5.03 -2.68
N LYS A 264 3.61 -4.31 -3.17
CA LYS A 264 2.20 -4.48 -2.75
C LYS A 264 1.53 -5.73 -3.33
N ASN A 265 1.96 -6.14 -4.53
CA ASN A 265 1.35 -7.23 -5.29
C ASN A 265 2.10 -8.54 -5.12
N ARG A 266 2.71 -8.78 -3.94
CA ARG A 266 3.36 -10.06 -3.67
C ARG A 266 2.33 -11.19 -3.78
N SER A 267 2.63 -12.16 -4.63
CA SER A 267 1.94 -13.44 -4.64
C SER A 267 1.96 -14.01 -3.21
N THR A 268 0.79 -14.45 -2.74
CA THR A 268 0.64 -15.19 -1.49
C THR A 268 0.70 -16.70 -1.72
N ASP A 269 1.07 -17.12 -2.94
CA ASP A 269 1.08 -18.52 -3.31
C ASP A 269 2.17 -19.25 -2.51
N THR A 270 1.77 -20.34 -1.90
CA THR A 270 2.58 -21.21 -1.07
C THR A 270 3.15 -22.36 -1.89
N ALA A 271 4.15 -23.06 -1.35
CA ALA A 271 4.66 -24.27 -1.99
C ALA A 271 3.55 -25.28 -2.22
N GLU A 272 2.60 -25.36 -1.29
CA GLU A 272 1.42 -26.21 -1.37
C GLU A 272 0.54 -25.87 -2.59
N ASP A 273 0.36 -24.59 -2.92
CA ASP A 273 -0.44 -24.16 -4.08
C ASP A 273 0.18 -24.65 -5.40
N PHE A 274 1.51 -24.54 -5.54
CA PHE A 274 2.24 -25.04 -6.71
C PHE A 274 2.29 -26.57 -6.77
N ILE A 275 2.45 -27.24 -5.62
CA ILE A 275 2.42 -28.69 -5.50
C ILE A 275 1.05 -29.24 -5.93
N GLU A 276 -0.04 -28.60 -5.51
CA GLU A 276 -1.39 -28.98 -5.94
C GLU A 276 -1.56 -28.84 -7.46
N GLY A 277 -1.03 -27.77 -8.06
CA GLY A 277 -1.01 -27.59 -9.51
C GLY A 277 -0.28 -28.71 -10.25
N LEU A 278 0.91 -29.09 -9.78
CA LEU A 278 1.71 -30.16 -10.40
C LEU A 278 1.13 -31.57 -10.18
N ARG A 279 0.37 -31.79 -9.09
CA ARG A 279 -0.31 -33.06 -8.81
C ARG A 279 -1.25 -33.49 -9.93
N HIS A 280 -1.81 -32.56 -10.70
CA HIS A 280 -2.65 -32.89 -11.86
C HIS A 280 -1.92 -33.66 -12.98
N PHE A 281 -0.58 -33.60 -12.99
CA PHE A 281 0.27 -34.28 -13.96
C PHE A 281 0.83 -35.61 -13.42
N ASP A 282 0.73 -35.84 -12.11
CA ASP A 282 1.06 -37.11 -11.46
C ASP A 282 -0.13 -38.09 -11.57
N LYS A 283 -0.20 -38.79 -12.70
CA LYS A 283 -1.31 -39.71 -13.00
C LYS A 283 -1.38 -40.91 -12.05
N ASP A 284 -0.25 -41.31 -11.49
CA ASP A 284 -0.12 -42.49 -10.64
C ASP A 284 -0.20 -42.15 -9.14
N GLY A 285 -0.17 -40.86 -8.79
CA GLY A 285 -0.20 -40.36 -7.41
C GLY A 285 1.04 -40.75 -6.61
N ASN A 286 2.20 -40.89 -7.28
CA ASN A 286 3.42 -41.41 -6.68
C ASN A 286 4.41 -40.32 -6.23
N GLY A 287 4.11 -39.04 -6.48
CA GLY A 287 4.98 -37.91 -6.16
C GLY A 287 5.95 -37.52 -7.29
N TYR A 288 5.86 -38.15 -8.46
CA TYR A 288 6.78 -37.94 -9.58
C TYR A 288 6.04 -37.54 -10.86
N ILE A 289 6.70 -36.70 -11.66
CA ILE A 289 6.30 -36.39 -13.04
C ILE A 289 7.50 -36.59 -13.95
N SER A 290 7.28 -36.96 -15.21
CA SER A 290 8.39 -37.10 -16.16
C SER A 290 9.03 -35.74 -16.42
N SER A 291 10.36 -35.71 -16.54
CA SER A 291 11.07 -34.45 -16.82
C SER A 291 10.68 -33.84 -18.16
N ALA A 292 10.31 -34.67 -19.13
CA ALA A 292 9.76 -34.24 -20.41
C ALA A 292 8.42 -33.50 -20.26
N GLU A 293 7.53 -33.99 -19.39
CA GLU A 293 6.25 -33.34 -19.09
C GLU A 293 6.47 -32.04 -18.33
N LEU A 294 7.32 -32.04 -17.29
CA LEU A 294 7.67 -30.82 -16.56
C LEU A 294 8.31 -29.76 -17.47
N ARG A 295 9.24 -30.18 -18.35
CA ARG A 295 9.83 -29.30 -19.37
C ARG A 295 8.78 -28.71 -20.29
N HIS A 296 7.82 -29.53 -20.74
CA HIS A 296 6.73 -29.04 -21.57
C HIS A 296 5.91 -27.98 -20.82
N LEU A 297 5.59 -28.19 -19.54
CA LEU A 297 4.84 -27.21 -18.74
C LEU A 297 5.60 -25.89 -18.63
N LEU A 298 6.89 -25.93 -18.25
CA LEU A 298 7.74 -24.77 -18.05
C LEU A 298 7.99 -23.95 -19.33
N THR A 299 7.90 -24.59 -20.51
CA THR A 299 8.10 -23.93 -21.82
C THR A 299 6.78 -23.49 -22.48
N THR A 300 5.62 -23.93 -21.98
CA THR A 300 4.33 -23.67 -22.65
C THR A 300 3.30 -22.91 -21.83
N LEU A 301 3.29 -23.06 -20.52
CA LEU A 301 2.31 -22.44 -19.62
C LEU A 301 2.88 -21.20 -18.95
N GLY A 302 2.05 -20.16 -18.83
CA GLY A 302 2.42 -18.92 -18.14
C GLY A 302 3.59 -18.18 -18.82
N GLU A 303 4.53 -17.71 -18.00
CA GLU A 303 5.79 -17.15 -18.48
C GLU A 303 6.74 -18.26 -18.86
N LYS A 304 7.11 -18.27 -20.14
CA LYS A 304 7.83 -19.38 -20.75
C LYS A 304 9.31 -19.23 -20.49
N LEU A 305 9.88 -20.26 -19.88
CA LEU A 305 11.32 -20.43 -19.85
C LEU A 305 11.81 -20.86 -21.23
N THR A 306 13.01 -20.41 -21.58
CA THR A 306 13.77 -20.93 -22.71
C THR A 306 14.22 -22.36 -22.43
N ASP A 307 14.51 -23.13 -23.48
CA ASP A 307 14.99 -24.50 -23.31
C ASP A 307 16.25 -24.56 -22.44
N ASP A 308 17.18 -23.60 -22.61
CA ASP A 308 18.41 -23.50 -21.82
C ASP A 308 18.14 -23.22 -20.33
N GLU A 309 17.17 -22.35 -20.00
CA GLU A 309 16.78 -22.08 -18.61
C GLU A 309 16.13 -23.30 -17.95
N VAL A 310 15.30 -24.05 -18.69
CA VAL A 310 14.70 -25.28 -18.17
C VAL A 310 15.74 -26.36 -17.94
N GLU A 311 16.72 -26.50 -18.83
CA GLU A 311 17.82 -27.45 -18.63
C GLU A 311 18.64 -27.13 -17.37
N GLN A 312 18.93 -25.85 -17.13
CA GLN A 312 19.62 -25.42 -15.92
C GLN A 312 18.80 -25.69 -14.66
N LEU A 313 17.48 -25.45 -14.73
CA LEU A 313 16.57 -25.64 -13.61
C LEU A 313 16.36 -27.12 -13.24
N LEU A 314 16.32 -28.00 -14.25
CA LEU A 314 16.14 -29.45 -14.07
C LEU A 314 17.46 -30.20 -13.81
N ALA A 315 18.60 -29.54 -13.98
CA ALA A 315 19.91 -30.16 -13.79
C ALA A 315 20.04 -30.80 -12.40
N GLY A 316 20.23 -32.12 -12.37
CA GLY A 316 20.41 -32.89 -11.14
C GLY A 316 19.12 -33.18 -10.35
N GLN A 317 17.94 -32.85 -10.90
CA GLN A 317 16.64 -33.13 -10.28
C GLN A 317 16.01 -34.44 -10.76
N GLU A 318 16.56 -35.03 -11.84
CA GLU A 318 16.06 -36.26 -12.44
C GLU A 318 16.60 -37.51 -11.71
N ASP A 319 15.73 -38.50 -11.53
CA ASP A 319 16.11 -39.84 -11.10
C ASP A 319 16.69 -40.67 -12.27
N SER A 320 17.03 -41.93 -12.00
CA SER A 320 17.57 -42.85 -13.01
C SER A 320 16.59 -43.21 -14.14
N GLN A 321 15.33 -42.81 -14.02
CA GLN A 321 14.26 -43.04 -14.99
C GLN A 321 13.83 -41.76 -15.71
N GLY A 322 14.46 -40.60 -15.42
CA GLY A 322 14.11 -39.32 -16.02
C GLY A 322 12.85 -38.69 -15.41
N ASN A 323 12.52 -39.01 -14.15
CA ASN A 323 11.41 -38.42 -13.42
C ASN A 323 11.90 -37.44 -12.36
N VAL A 324 11.06 -36.45 -12.05
CA VAL A 324 11.32 -35.41 -11.05
C VAL A 324 10.32 -35.55 -9.92
N HIS A 325 10.82 -35.57 -8.68
CA HIS A 325 9.96 -35.49 -7.50
C HIS A 325 9.48 -34.04 -7.32
N TYR A 326 8.23 -33.77 -7.70
CA TYR A 326 7.77 -32.39 -7.90
C TYR A 326 7.62 -31.60 -6.59
N GLU A 327 7.39 -32.25 -5.45
CA GLU A 327 7.36 -31.55 -4.16
C GLU A 327 8.72 -30.99 -3.78
N ASP A 328 9.78 -31.78 -3.94
CA ASP A 328 11.14 -31.35 -3.64
C ASP A 328 11.62 -30.31 -4.65
N PHE A 329 11.23 -30.47 -5.91
CA PHE A 329 11.48 -29.46 -6.95
C PHE A 329 10.86 -28.11 -6.60
N VAL A 330 9.57 -28.05 -6.25
CA VAL A 330 8.90 -26.80 -5.85
C VAL A 330 9.57 -26.19 -4.63
N ARG A 331 9.87 -26.99 -3.59
CA ARG A 331 10.55 -26.50 -2.39
C ARG A 331 11.95 -25.98 -2.69
N MET A 332 12.69 -26.60 -3.62
CA MET A 332 13.98 -26.10 -4.07
C MET A 332 13.83 -24.74 -4.75
N VAL A 333 12.90 -24.62 -5.70
CA VAL A 333 12.67 -23.38 -6.46
C VAL A 333 12.20 -22.23 -5.55
N MET A 334 11.37 -22.50 -4.55
CA MET A 334 10.84 -21.46 -3.66
C MET A 334 11.77 -21.06 -2.51
N ASN A 335 12.81 -21.85 -2.22
CA ASN A 335 13.78 -21.55 -1.16
C ASN A 335 15.15 -21.08 -1.69
N GLY A 336 15.35 -21.07 -3.01
CA GLY A 336 16.53 -20.52 -3.69
C GLY A 336 16.38 -19.03 -3.95
#